data_AF-A0A076PLJ6-F1
#
_entry.id   AF-A0A076PLJ6-F1
#
_cell.length_a   1.000
_cell.length_b   1.000
_cell.length_c   1.000
_cell.angle_alpha   90.00
_cell.angle_beta   90.00
_cell.angle_gamma   90.00
#
_symmetry.space_group_name_H-M   'P 1'
#
loop_
_entity.id
_entity.type
_entity.pdbx_description
1 polymer ?
#
loop_
_entity_poly.entity_id
_entity_poly.type
_entity_poly.pdbx_seq_one_letter_code
_entity_poly.pdbx_strand_id
1 'polypeptide(L)'
;MNNTHPDGLMELSGELVHDAEVRTVVMGDDQTPMPVLCLLIKADRCNNSLVRSEQVYPAALRHEAEQAARGMKRGTRVTVTSPVAHLRMTMGMTTNIQVHGRAKQPKATPPKEAAHA
;
A
#
# COMPACT_ATOMS: atom_id res chain seq x y z
N MET A 1 -13.15 15.46 24.63
CA MET A 1 -13.01 15.51 23.16
C MET A 1 -12.78 14.07 22.72
N ASN A 2 -13.83 13.37 22.27
CA ASN A 2 -13.77 11.94 22.00
C ASN A 2 -13.51 11.72 20.50
N ASN A 3 -12.29 11.34 20.14
CA ASN A 3 -11.95 10.87 18.79
C ASN A 3 -12.32 9.39 18.68
N THR A 4 -13.60 9.11 18.43
CA THR A 4 -14.03 7.77 18.00
C THR A 4 -13.71 7.63 16.52
N HIS A 5 -12.47 7.29 16.17
CA HIS A 5 -12.17 6.82 14.82
C HIS A 5 -12.89 5.47 14.65
N PRO A 6 -13.65 5.25 13.57
CA PRO A 6 -14.29 3.95 13.34
C PRO A 6 -13.21 2.87 13.32
N ASP A 7 -13.43 1.82 14.12
CA ASP A 7 -12.47 0.75 14.39
C ASP A 7 -11.84 0.22 13.09
N GLY A 8 -10.56 0.53 12.88
CA GLY A 8 -9.80 0.02 11.72
C GLY A 8 -9.42 1.05 10.65
N LEU A 9 -9.57 2.35 10.87
CA LEU A 9 -8.93 3.37 10.02
C LEU A 9 -7.62 3.88 10.61
N MET A 10 -6.64 4.12 9.74
CA MET A 10 -5.39 4.82 10.05
C MET A 10 -5.42 6.20 9.41
N GLU A 11 -5.16 7.24 10.22
CA GLU A 11 -4.94 8.61 9.75
C GLU A 11 -3.44 8.93 9.78
N LEU A 12 -2.96 9.60 8.73
CA LEU A 12 -1.56 10.00 8.61
C LEU A 12 -1.46 11.40 7.99
N SER A 13 -0.75 12.30 8.66
CA SER A 13 -0.39 13.62 8.13
C SER A 13 1.10 13.70 7.78
N GLY A 14 1.39 14.53 6.78
CA GLY A 14 2.76 14.81 6.36
C GLY A 14 2.81 15.78 5.18
N GLU A 15 4.00 15.91 4.58
CA GLU A 15 4.23 16.74 3.41
C GLU A 15 4.53 15.89 2.18
N LEU A 16 4.01 16.31 1.03
CA LEU A 16 4.32 15.66 -0.25
C LEU A 16 5.78 15.88 -0.64
N VAL A 17 6.49 14.79 -0.94
CA VAL A 17 7.91 14.82 -1.32
C VAL A 17 8.10 15.06 -2.82
N HIS A 18 7.10 14.69 -3.61
CA HIS A 18 6.98 14.96 -5.05
C HIS A 18 5.58 15.51 -5.35
N ASP A 19 5.39 16.03 -6.56
CA ASP A 19 4.04 16.29 -7.07
C ASP A 19 3.23 14.98 -7.07
N ALA A 20 1.93 15.09 -6.82
CA ALA A 20 1.04 13.94 -6.96
C ALA A 20 0.96 13.50 -8.43
N GLU A 21 0.82 12.20 -8.65
CA GLU A 21 0.79 11.61 -9.99
C GLU A 21 -0.41 10.69 -10.15
N VAL A 22 -0.93 10.56 -11.38
CA VAL A 22 -1.90 9.53 -11.71
C VAL A 22 -1.20 8.45 -12.52
N ARG A 23 -1.27 7.22 -12.01
CA ARG A 23 -0.79 6.02 -12.69
C ARG A 23 -1.96 5.19 -13.18
N THR A 24 -1.75 4.39 -14.21
CA THR A 24 -2.71 3.36 -14.61
C THR A 24 -2.30 2.04 -13.99
N VAL A 25 -3.22 1.36 -13.30
CA VAL A 25 -3.02 0.02 -12.74
C VAL A 25 -4.17 -0.87 -13.19
N VAL A 26 -3.84 -2.05 -13.71
CA VAL A 26 -4.85 -3.04 -14.10
C VAL A 26 -5.36 -3.74 -12.83
N MET A 27 -6.67 -3.77 -12.63
CA MET A 27 -7.33 -4.30 -11.44
C MET A 27 -8.64 -5.01 -11.80
N GLY A 28 -9.11 -5.88 -10.90
CA GLY A 28 -10.35 -6.65 -11.09
C GLY A 28 -10.17 -7.90 -11.95
N ASP A 29 -11.18 -8.76 -11.94
CA ASP A 29 -11.19 -10.01 -12.73
C ASP A 29 -11.27 -9.73 -14.24
N ASP A 30 -11.84 -8.58 -14.60
CA ASP A 30 -11.98 -8.08 -15.97
C ASP A 30 -10.72 -7.38 -16.50
N GLN A 31 -9.66 -7.27 -15.68
CA GLN A 31 -8.42 -6.59 -16.03
C GLN A 31 -8.66 -5.14 -16.48
N THR A 32 -9.60 -4.43 -15.84
CA THR A 32 -9.89 -3.05 -16.18
C THR A 32 -8.73 -2.12 -15.78
N PRO A 33 -8.24 -1.24 -16.68
CA PRO A 33 -7.22 -0.25 -16.36
C PRO A 33 -7.81 0.88 -15.51
N MET A 34 -7.46 0.92 -14.22
CA MET A 34 -7.93 1.92 -13.27
C MET A 34 -6.90 3.05 -13.06
N PRO A 35 -7.33 4.32 -13.04
CA PRO A 35 -6.50 5.43 -12.60
C PRO A 35 -6.25 5.37 -11.09
N VAL A 36 -5.00 5.55 -10.69
CA VAL A 36 -4.55 5.53 -9.30
C VAL A 36 -3.79 6.81 -8.99
N LEU A 37 -4.36 7.65 -8.14
CA LEU A 37 -3.70 8.83 -7.58
C LEU A 37 -2.65 8.37 -6.57
N CYS A 38 -1.39 8.70 -6.83
CA CYS A 38 -0.24 8.26 -6.05
C CYS A 38 0.39 9.46 -5.34
N LEU A 39 0.56 9.33 -4.03
CA LEU A 39 1.20 10.32 -3.16
C LEU A 39 2.43 9.68 -2.51
N LEU A 40 3.52 10.43 -2.42
CA LEU A 40 4.66 10.10 -1.57
C LEU A 40 4.77 11.15 -0.47
N ILE A 41 4.53 10.73 0.78
CA ILE A 41 4.35 11.62 1.93
C ILE A 41 5.51 11.39 2.89
N LYS A 42 6.17 12.46 3.32
CA LYS A 42 7.05 12.45 4.49
C LYS A 42 6.20 12.62 5.73
N ALA A 43 6.00 11.54 6.48
CA ALA A 43 5.12 11.50 7.63
C ALA A 43 5.74 12.15 8.88
N ASP A 44 4.95 12.93 9.63
CA ASP A 44 5.46 13.67 10.80
C ASP A 44 5.85 12.76 11.96
N ARG A 45 4.98 11.79 12.26
CA ARG A 45 5.06 10.98 13.48
C ARG A 45 5.72 9.62 13.28
N CYS A 46 6.20 9.34 12.07
CA CYS A 46 6.82 8.06 11.73
C CYS A 46 8.32 8.21 11.46
N ASN A 47 9.07 8.93 12.31
CA ASN A 47 10.52 9.15 12.16
C ASN A 47 10.93 9.67 10.76
N ASN A 48 10.16 10.59 10.18
CA ASN A 48 10.36 11.08 8.81
C ASN A 48 10.27 10.00 7.72
N SER A 49 9.62 8.86 8.00
CA SER A 49 9.43 7.79 7.01
C SER A 49 8.65 8.28 5.82
N LEU A 50 9.02 7.77 4.64
CA LEU A 50 8.26 7.96 3.42
C LEU A 50 7.10 6.97 3.39
N VAL A 51 5.90 7.48 3.26
CA VAL A 51 4.67 6.69 3.11
C VAL A 51 4.10 6.91 1.73
N ARG A 52 3.89 5.81 1.01
CA ARG A 52 3.16 5.82 -0.26
C ARG A 52 1.67 5.65 0.04
N SER A 53 0.87 6.58 -0.44
CA SER A 53 -0.59 6.49 -0.39
C SER A 53 -1.14 6.41 -1.81
N GLU A 54 -2.13 5.54 -2.01
CA GLU A 54 -2.75 5.31 -3.30
C GLU A 54 -4.27 5.38 -3.16
N GLN A 55 -4.90 6.18 -4.02
CA GLN A 55 -6.36 6.21 -4.15
C GLN A 55 -6.74 5.75 -5.53
N VAL A 56 -7.48 4.64 -5.59
CA VAL A 56 -8.01 4.09 -6.84
C VAL A 56 -9.29 4.84 -7.20
N TYR A 57 -9.38 5.27 -8.45
CA TYR A 57 -10.58 5.85 -9.04
C TYR A 57 -11.18 4.84 -10.03
N PRO A 58 -12.51 4.77 -10.17
CA PRO A 58 -13.15 4.09 -11.29
C PRO A 58 -12.62 4.60 -12.64
N ALA A 59 -12.58 3.75 -13.66
CA ALA A 59 -12.03 4.11 -14.98
C ALA A 59 -12.68 5.36 -15.60
N ALA A 60 -13.99 5.53 -15.40
CA ALA A 60 -14.73 6.70 -15.87
C ALA A 60 -14.30 8.02 -15.20
N LEU A 61 -13.65 7.96 -14.04
CA LEU A 61 -13.25 9.13 -13.23
C LEU A 61 -11.76 9.48 -13.34
N ARG A 62 -11.15 9.16 -14.48
CA ARG A 62 -9.73 9.47 -14.72
C ARG A 62 -9.45 10.97 -14.66
N HIS A 63 -10.34 11.77 -15.23
CA HIS A 63 -10.15 13.21 -15.31
C HIS A 63 -10.16 13.84 -13.90
N GLU A 64 -11.00 13.36 -12.99
CA GLU A 64 -11.06 13.77 -11.59
C GLU A 64 -9.77 13.41 -10.85
N ALA A 65 -9.22 12.21 -11.09
CA ALA A 65 -7.93 11.82 -10.54
C ALA A 65 -6.80 12.75 -11.02
N GLU A 66 -6.80 13.10 -12.31
CA GLU A 66 -5.81 14.00 -12.90
C GLU A 66 -5.95 15.44 -12.39
N GLN A 67 -7.18 15.91 -12.19
CA GLN A 67 -7.44 17.22 -11.56
C GLN A 67 -6.97 17.26 -10.11
N ALA A 68 -7.25 16.22 -9.32
CA ALA A 68 -6.77 16.12 -7.94
C ALA A 68 -5.23 16.14 -7.88
N ALA A 69 -4.57 15.37 -8.75
CA ALA A 69 -3.10 15.37 -8.85
C ALA A 69 -2.53 16.75 -9.18
N ARG A 70 -3.14 17.49 -10.12
CA ARG A 70 -2.70 18.85 -10.49
C ARG A 70 -2.74 19.82 -9.31
N GLY A 71 -3.69 19.67 -8.40
CA GLY A 71 -3.82 20.51 -7.20
C GLY A 71 -2.84 20.17 -6.08
N MET A 72 -2.18 19.01 -6.12
CA MET A 72 -1.33 18.49 -5.05
C MET A 72 0.15 18.54 -5.45
N LYS A 73 0.86 19.58 -5.00
CA LYS A 73 2.26 19.83 -5.35
C LYS A 73 3.23 19.43 -4.26
N ARG A 74 4.50 19.19 -4.61
CA ARG A 74 5.57 19.00 -3.63
C ARG A 74 5.53 20.09 -2.55
N GLY A 75 5.73 19.70 -1.29
CA GLY A 75 5.65 20.58 -0.12
C GLY A 75 4.22 20.81 0.39
N THR A 76 3.19 20.36 -0.32
CA THR A 76 1.81 20.46 0.16
C THR A 76 1.62 19.57 1.38
N ARG A 77 1.02 20.16 2.42
CA ARG A 77 0.58 19.45 3.62
C ARG A 77 -0.67 18.63 3.31
N VAL A 78 -0.65 17.34 3.61
CA VAL A 78 -1.80 16.44 3.39
C VAL A 78 -2.09 15.61 4.63
N THR A 79 -3.36 15.22 4.77
CA THR A 79 -3.79 14.16 5.69
C THR A 79 -4.49 13.10 4.86
N VAL A 80 -4.07 11.85 5.01
CA VAL A 80 -4.69 10.69 4.36
C VAL A 80 -5.33 9.81 5.41
N THR A 81 -6.42 9.14 5.03
CA THR A 81 -7.09 8.15 5.87
C THR A 81 -7.27 6.88 5.07
N SER A 82 -6.82 5.76 5.62
CA SER A 82 -6.86 4.46 4.94
C SER A 82 -7.29 3.35 5.90
N PRO A 83 -8.04 2.35 5.45
CA PRO A 83 -8.34 1.19 6.28
C PRO A 83 -7.08 0.39 6.59
N VAL A 84 -6.88 0.05 7.86
CA VAL A 84 -5.73 -0.73 8.35
C VAL A 84 -5.64 -2.08 7.62
N ALA A 85 -6.77 -2.70 7.29
CA ALA A 85 -6.85 -3.97 6.56
C ALA A 85 -6.23 -3.93 5.15
N HIS A 86 -6.05 -2.74 4.56
CA HIS A 86 -5.48 -2.56 3.22
C HIS A 86 -4.06 -1.98 3.23
N LEU A 87 -3.47 -1.75 4.41
CA LEU A 87 -2.10 -1.24 4.50
C LEU A 87 -1.11 -2.28 3.98
N ARG A 88 -0.17 -1.81 3.16
CA ARG A 88 0.99 -2.59 2.71
C ARG A 88 2.24 -1.97 3.29
N MET A 89 2.95 -2.73 4.12
CA MET A 89 4.16 -2.27 4.78
C MET A 89 5.36 -3.12 4.35
N THR A 90 6.48 -2.45 4.07
CA THR A 90 7.75 -3.09 3.78
C THR A 90 8.79 -2.59 4.78
N MET A 91 9.44 -3.51 5.49
CA MET A 91 10.55 -3.19 6.40
C MET A 91 11.89 -3.36 5.67
N GLY A 92 12.53 -2.24 5.31
CA GLY A 92 13.86 -2.23 4.73
C GLY A 92 14.93 -2.55 5.77
N MET A 93 16.03 -3.19 5.34
CA MET A 93 17.20 -3.48 6.18
C MET A 93 16.88 -4.28 7.46
N THR A 94 15.92 -5.21 7.39
CA THR A 94 15.54 -6.05 8.53
C THR A 94 16.73 -6.91 8.97
N THR A 95 17.21 -6.74 10.20
CA THR A 95 18.41 -7.40 10.72
C THR A 95 18.14 -8.67 11.52
N ASN A 96 16.89 -8.87 11.98
CA ASN A 96 16.50 -10.02 12.78
C ASN A 96 15.09 -10.46 12.38
N ILE A 97 14.91 -11.76 12.12
CA ILE A 97 13.63 -12.37 11.82
C ILE A 97 13.47 -13.58 12.73
N GLN A 98 12.48 -13.51 13.64
CA GLN A 98 12.11 -14.63 14.50
C GLN A 98 10.78 -15.20 14.04
N VAL A 99 10.74 -16.52 13.82
CA VAL A 99 9.50 -17.22 13.49
C VAL A 99 8.95 -17.85 14.76
N HIS A 100 7.79 -17.40 15.20
CA HIS A 100 7.08 -17.98 16.34
C HIS A 100 6.07 -19.03 15.85
N GLY A 101 6.02 -20.21 16.49
CA GLY A 101 4.95 -21.18 16.29
C GLY A 101 5.00 -22.02 15.00
N ARG A 102 6.14 -22.15 14.32
CA ARG A 102 6.23 -23.04 13.14
C ARG A 102 6.08 -24.50 13.56
N ALA A 103 4.94 -25.12 13.24
CA ALA A 103 4.81 -26.58 13.28
C ALA A 103 5.91 -27.18 12.39
N LYS A 104 6.57 -28.27 12.84
CA LYS A 104 7.55 -28.99 12.04
C LYS A 104 6.91 -29.34 10.70
N GLN A 105 7.35 -28.73 9.61
CA GLN A 105 6.95 -29.19 8.28
C GLN A 105 7.44 -30.64 8.15
N PRO A 106 6.56 -31.61 7.81
CA PRO A 106 7.03 -32.94 7.46
C PRO A 106 7.96 -32.80 6.26
N LYS A 107 9.14 -33.42 6.35
CA LYS A 107 10.08 -33.50 5.22
C LYS A 107 9.32 -34.08 4.03
N ALA A 108 9.25 -33.33 2.93
CA ALA A 108 8.78 -33.88 1.68
C ALA A 108 9.64 -35.10 1.35
N THR A 109 9.01 -36.28 1.31
CA THR A 109 9.67 -37.49 0.83
C THR A 109 9.75 -37.31 -0.69
N PRO A 110 10.94 -37.35 -1.32
CA PRO A 110 11.03 -37.25 -2.76
C PRO A 110 10.18 -38.36 -3.40
N PRO A 111 9.54 -38.08 -4.55
CA PRO A 111 8.72 -39.07 -5.23
C PRO A 111 9.59 -40.30 -5.51
N LYS A 112 9.08 -41.47 -5.11
CA LYS A 112 9.69 -42.77 -5.38
C LYS A 112 9.78 -42.91 -6.89
N GLU A 113 10.99 -42.84 -7.42
CA GLU A 113 11.31 -43.06 -8.82
C GLU A 113 10.58 -44.33 -9.28
N ALA A 114 9.78 -44.19 -10.34
CA ALA A 114 9.01 -45.29 -10.88
C ALA A 114 10.00 -46.34 -11.40
N ALA A 115 10.20 -47.39 -10.62
CA ALA A 115 10.82 -48.62 -11.10
C ALA A 115 9.91 -49.23 -12.17
N HIS A 116 10.24 -48.99 -13.43
CA HIS A 116 9.87 -49.81 -14.58
C HIS A 116 11.18 -50.09 -15.31
N ALA A 117 11.75 -51.29 -15.13
CA ALA A 117 11.43 -52.55 -15.84
C ALA A 117 12.37 -52.72 -17.04
#